data_AF-A0A534D1Q0-F1
#
_entry.id   AF-A0A534D1Q0-F1
#
_cell.length_a   1.000
_cell.length_b   1.000
_cell.length_c   1.000
_cell.angle_alpha   90.00
_cell.angle_beta   90.00
_cell.angle_gamma   90.00
#
_symmetry.space_group_name_H-M   'P 1'
#
loop_
_entity.id
_entity.type
_entity.pdbx_description
1 polymer ?
#
loop_
_entity_poly.entity_id
_entity_poly.type
_entity_poly.pdbx_seq_one_letter_code
_entity_poly.pdbx_strand_id
1 'polypeptide(L)'
;MDQAALVVALLSPVSLRRPWVNIELGAAWIKHRHIIPLCHSDLRVGDLPRPFGDFHGVGLDQDDAAERLIGGVADGLRLEQPRRLAFKEMLAELRSAAAGIKIAESPTPDARAEPPDLPPEQIRMLRFLAGLADRGIDKA
;
A
#
# COMPACT_ATOMS: atom_id res chain seq x y z
N MET A 1 2.02 -8.11 -13.71
CA MET A 1 0.88 -7.16 -13.74
C MET A 1 0.04 -7.23 -15.02
N ASP A 2 0.58 -7.45 -16.21
CA ASP A 2 -0.17 -7.25 -17.48
C ASP A 2 -1.34 -8.20 -17.75
N GLN A 3 -1.32 -9.40 -17.16
CA GLN A 3 -2.39 -10.38 -17.30
C GLN A 3 -3.34 -10.42 -16.08
N ALA A 4 -3.08 -9.62 -15.04
CA ALA A 4 -3.91 -9.60 -13.85
C ALA A 4 -5.17 -8.75 -14.09
N ALA A 5 -6.33 -9.31 -13.79
CA ALA A 5 -7.60 -8.57 -13.80
C ALA A 5 -7.74 -7.65 -12.57
N LEU A 6 -7.15 -8.06 -11.45
CA LEU A 6 -7.26 -7.43 -10.13
C LEU A 6 -5.98 -7.72 -9.33
N VAL A 7 -5.68 -6.87 -8.34
CA VAL A 7 -4.57 -7.02 -7.41
C VAL A 7 -5.10 -6.95 -5.98
N VAL A 8 -4.89 -8.01 -5.20
CA VAL A 8 -5.06 -7.97 -3.75
C VAL A 8 -3.70 -7.65 -3.15
N ALA A 9 -3.59 -6.51 -2.47
CA ALA A 9 -2.34 -6.01 -1.90
C ALA A 9 -2.32 -6.29 -0.40
N LEU A 10 -1.50 -7.26 0.03
CA LEU A 10 -1.26 -7.53 1.45
C LEU A 10 -0.35 -6.46 2.04
N LEU A 11 -0.88 -5.64 2.94
CA LEU A 11 -0.19 -4.47 3.49
C LEU A 11 -0.03 -4.56 5.00
N SER A 12 1.19 -4.33 5.46
CA SER A 12 1.57 -4.12 6.85
C SER A 12 2.34 -2.82 6.97
N PRO A 13 2.58 -2.30 8.19
CA PRO A 13 3.39 -1.10 8.35
C PRO A 13 4.79 -1.24 7.75
N VAL A 14 5.32 -2.47 7.70
CA VAL A 14 6.64 -2.77 7.15
C VAL A 14 6.64 -2.92 5.64
N SER A 15 5.59 -3.49 5.03
CA SER A 15 5.52 -3.60 3.57
C SER A 15 5.37 -2.24 2.89
N LEU A 16 4.66 -1.29 3.51
CA LEU A 16 4.53 0.09 3.00
C LEU A 16 5.88 0.82 2.87
N ARG A 17 6.85 0.47 3.72
CA ARG A 17 8.20 1.05 3.67
C ARG A 17 9.10 0.42 2.61
N ARG A 18 8.67 -0.66 1.95
CA ARG A 18 9.45 -1.33 0.91
C ARG A 18 9.24 -0.63 -0.44
N PRO A 19 10.29 -0.06 -1.06
CA PRO A 19 10.15 0.65 -2.34
C PRO A 19 9.48 -0.20 -3.42
N TRP A 20 9.83 -1.50 -3.50
CA TRP A 20 9.25 -2.42 -4.47
C TRP A 20 7.72 -2.57 -4.37
N VAL A 21 7.15 -2.54 -3.15
CA VAL A 21 5.70 -2.62 -2.95
C VAL A 21 5.01 -1.41 -3.58
N ASN A 22 5.57 -0.22 -3.35
CA ASN A 22 5.05 1.01 -3.94
C ASN A 22 5.22 1.05 -5.47
N ILE A 23 6.31 0.47 -6.00
CA ILE A 23 6.55 0.34 -7.45
C ILE A 23 5.48 -0.56 -8.08
N GLU A 24 5.23 -1.74 -7.53
CA GLU A 24 4.23 -2.69 -8.06
C GLU A 24 2.81 -2.14 -7.97
N LEU A 25 2.45 -1.51 -6.84
CA LEU A 25 1.13 -0.89 -6.69
C LEU A 25 0.97 0.33 -7.60
N GLY A 26 2.02 1.13 -7.77
CA GLY A 26 2.03 2.24 -8.73
C GLY A 26 1.84 1.74 -10.16
N ALA A 27 2.54 0.67 -10.55
CA ALA A 27 2.38 0.05 -11.87
C ALA A 27 0.97 -0.52 -12.08
N ALA A 28 0.39 -1.16 -11.06
CA ALA A 28 -0.99 -1.62 -11.08
C ALA A 28 -1.98 -0.46 -11.26
N TRP A 29 -1.78 0.64 -10.53
CA TRP A 29 -2.63 1.81 -10.56
C TRP A 29 -2.58 2.54 -11.91
N ILE A 30 -1.38 2.76 -12.46
CA ILE A 30 -1.17 3.34 -13.80
C ILE A 30 -1.81 2.47 -14.89
N LYS A 31 -1.79 1.14 -14.71
CA LYS A 31 -2.43 0.18 -15.63
C LYS A 31 -3.93 0.00 -15.36
N HIS A 32 -4.55 0.86 -14.55
CA HIS A 32 -5.96 0.83 -14.18
C HIS A 32 -6.43 -0.54 -13.67
N ARG A 33 -5.54 -1.28 -12.99
CA ARG A 33 -5.93 -2.52 -12.33
C ARG A 33 -6.74 -2.19 -11.09
N HIS A 34 -7.78 -2.98 -10.83
CA HIS A 34 -8.53 -2.87 -9.59
C HIS A 34 -7.62 -3.33 -8.44
N ILE A 35 -7.35 -2.45 -7.47
CA ILE A 35 -6.47 -2.74 -6.33
C ILE A 35 -7.34 -2.82 -5.08
N ILE A 36 -7.23 -3.92 -4.34
CA ILE A 36 -7.86 -4.12 -3.04
C ILE A 36 -6.76 -4.16 -1.98
N PRO A 37 -6.54 -3.07 -1.23
CA PRO A 37 -5.67 -3.08 -0.08
C PRO A 37 -6.24 -3.99 1.01
N LEU A 38 -5.45 -4.95 1.49
CA LEU A 38 -5.76 -5.80 2.64
C LEU A 38 -4.75 -5.52 3.75
N CYS A 39 -5.16 -4.72 4.73
CA CYS A 39 -4.31 -4.27 5.82
C CYS A 39 -4.29 -5.29 6.96
N HIS A 40 -3.08 -5.55 7.47
CA HIS A 40 -2.83 -6.48 8.57
C HIS A 40 -1.73 -5.96 9.49
N SER A 41 -1.51 -6.65 10.61
CA SER A 41 -0.45 -6.32 11.58
C SER A 41 -0.53 -4.86 12.05
N ASP A 42 -1.70 -4.50 12.58
CA ASP A 42 -2.03 -3.18 13.14
C ASP A 42 -2.04 -2.01 12.15
N LEU A 43 -1.81 -2.25 10.84
CA LEU A 43 -2.07 -1.26 9.82
C LEU A 43 -3.58 -1.10 9.62
N ARG A 44 -4.10 0.12 9.72
CA ARG A 44 -5.49 0.42 9.40
C ARG A 44 -5.60 1.00 8.00
N VAL A 45 -6.76 0.81 7.37
CA VAL A 45 -7.05 1.36 6.03
C VAL A 45 -6.89 2.89 5.99
N GLY A 46 -7.28 3.58 7.07
CA GLY A 46 -7.12 5.03 7.20
C GLY A 46 -5.67 5.52 7.30
N ASP A 47 -4.72 4.62 7.58
CA ASP A 47 -3.29 4.95 7.67
C ASP A 47 -2.57 4.77 6.32
N LEU A 48 -3.29 4.34 5.28
CA LEU A 48 -2.71 4.16 3.95
C LEU A 48 -2.37 5.52 3.30
N PRO A 49 -1.17 5.68 2.72
CA PRO A 49 -0.84 6.89 1.99
C PRO A 49 -1.66 6.97 0.70
N ARG A 50 -1.90 8.20 0.23
CA ARG A 50 -2.51 8.40 -1.09
C ARG A 50 -1.56 7.93 -2.21
N PRO A 51 -2.10 7.35 -3.30
CA PRO A 51 -3.52 7.19 -3.62
C PRO A 51 -4.20 5.96 -2.99
N PHE A 52 -3.47 5.11 -2.26
CA PHE A 52 -4.00 3.82 -1.78
C PHE A 52 -5.12 3.97 -0.74
N GLY A 53 -5.07 5.02 0.08
CA GLY A 53 -6.16 5.34 1.02
C GLY A 53 -7.47 5.74 0.34
N ASP A 54 -7.46 6.08 -0.96
CA ASP A 54 -8.68 6.40 -1.72
C ASP A 54 -9.34 5.12 -2.30
N PHE A 55 -8.69 3.95 -2.20
CA PHE A 55 -9.27 2.67 -2.63
C PHE A 55 -10.18 2.06 -1.56
N HIS A 56 -11.06 1.16 -1.97
CA HIS A 56 -11.86 0.35 -1.02
C HIS A 56 -10.98 -0.70 -0.33
N GLY A 57 -10.19 -0.25 0.66
CA GLY A 57 -9.36 -1.12 1.48
C GLY A 57 -10.15 -1.89 2.53
N VAL A 58 -9.61 -3.04 2.92
CA VAL A 58 -10.13 -3.96 3.94
C VAL A 58 -9.10 -4.07 5.07
N GLY A 59 -9.52 -3.93 6.32
CA GLY A 59 -8.67 -4.18 7.48
C GLY A 59 -8.99 -5.53 8.11
N LEU A 60 -7.99 -6.39 8.34
CA LEU A 60 -8.21 -7.71 8.98
C LEU A 60 -8.69 -7.61 10.44
N ASP A 61 -8.58 -6.44 11.06
CA ASP A 61 -9.15 -6.12 12.37
C ASP A 61 -10.68 -6.02 12.35
N GLN A 62 -11.28 -5.87 11.16
CA GLN A 62 -12.73 -5.73 11.00
C GLN A 62 -13.41 -7.12 10.95
N ASP A 63 -14.58 -7.25 11.56
CA ASP A 63 -15.30 -8.53 11.64
C ASP A 63 -15.98 -8.93 10.33
N ASP A 64 -16.14 -7.99 9.40
CA ASP A 64 -16.67 -8.18 8.05
C ASP A 64 -15.57 -8.26 6.98
N ALA A 65 -14.30 -8.36 7.39
CA ALA A 65 -13.15 -8.28 6.48
C ALA A 65 -13.17 -9.38 5.42
N ALA A 66 -13.58 -10.59 5.83
CA ALA A 66 -13.69 -11.75 4.94
C ALA A 66 -14.79 -11.55 3.89
N GLU A 67 -15.97 -11.06 4.28
CA GLU A 67 -17.05 -10.70 3.37
C GLU A 67 -16.62 -9.62 2.38
N ARG A 68 -15.98 -8.56 2.88
CA ARG A 68 -15.57 -7.41 2.06
C ARG A 68 -14.44 -7.75 1.09
N LEU A 69 -13.49 -8.58 1.51
CA LEU A 69 -12.42 -9.05 0.63
C LEU A 69 -13.00 -9.87 -0.52
N ILE A 70 -13.81 -10.89 -0.22
CA ILE A 70 -14.39 -11.73 -1.28
C ILE A 70 -15.39 -10.95 -2.14
N GLY A 71 -16.19 -10.09 -1.53
CA GLY A 71 -17.10 -9.19 -2.25
C GLY A 71 -16.36 -8.31 -3.24
N GLY A 72 -15.29 -7.63 -2.80
CA GLY A 72 -14.47 -6.80 -3.67
C GLY A 72 -13.79 -7.59 -4.79
N VAL A 73 -13.34 -8.82 -4.52
CA VAL A 73 -12.78 -9.71 -5.55
C VAL A 73 -13.86 -10.11 -6.56
N ALA A 74 -15.05 -10.51 -6.09
CA ALA A 74 -16.16 -10.90 -6.95
C ALA A 74 -16.62 -9.72 -7.82
N ASP A 75 -16.76 -8.54 -7.24
CA ASP A 75 -17.13 -7.30 -7.95
C ASP A 75 -16.07 -6.93 -9.00
N GLY A 76 -14.79 -6.95 -8.62
CA GLY A 76 -13.67 -6.64 -9.51
C GLY A 76 -13.55 -7.61 -10.68
N LEU A 77 -13.93 -8.87 -10.49
CA LEU A 77 -13.93 -9.91 -11.52
C LEU A 77 -15.28 -10.11 -12.23
N ARG A 78 -16.32 -9.39 -11.79
CA ARG A 78 -17.72 -9.56 -12.27
C ARG A 78 -18.23 -10.99 -12.13
N LEU A 79 -17.95 -11.61 -10.99
CA LEU A 79 -18.38 -12.96 -10.64
C LEU A 79 -19.57 -12.91 -9.68
N GLU A 80 -20.47 -13.88 -9.80
CA GLU A 80 -21.47 -14.09 -8.75
C GLU A 80 -20.82 -14.75 -7.52
N GLN A 81 -21.11 -14.20 -6.34
CA GLN A 81 -20.59 -14.72 -5.10
C GLN A 81 -21.31 -16.02 -4.70
N PRO A 82 -20.58 -17.08 -4.29
CA PRO A 82 -21.20 -18.29 -3.77
C PRO A 82 -22.03 -17.99 -2.52
N ARG A 83 -23.26 -18.52 -2.45
CA ARG A 83 -24.19 -18.27 -1.33
C ARG A 83 -23.79 -18.92 0.01
N ARG A 84 -22.80 -19.83 0.02
CA ARG A 84 -22.38 -20.60 1.20
C ARG A 84 -20.88 -20.48 1.40
N LEU A 85 -20.43 -19.31 1.85
CA LEU A 85 -19.06 -19.10 2.28
C LEU A 85 -19.02 -19.03 3.81
N ALA A 86 -18.11 -19.79 4.42
CA ALA A 86 -17.89 -19.78 5.86
C ALA A 86 -16.98 -18.59 6.24
N PHE A 87 -17.50 -17.36 6.10
CA PHE A 87 -16.71 -16.14 6.29
C PHE A 87 -16.05 -16.04 7.67
N LYS A 88 -16.72 -16.51 8.71
CA LYS A 88 -16.17 -16.54 10.07
C LYS A 88 -14.94 -17.44 10.19
N GLU A 89 -14.99 -18.63 9.61
CA GLU A 89 -13.88 -19.58 9.61
C GLU A 89 -12.71 -19.03 8.79
N MET A 90 -13.01 -18.50 7.60
CA MET A 90 -12.01 -17.84 6.75
C MET A 90 -11.35 -16.64 7.45
N LEU A 91 -12.13 -15.80 8.15
CA LEU A 91 -11.58 -14.67 8.90
C LEU A 91 -10.67 -15.15 10.04
N ALA A 92 -11.06 -16.22 10.75
CA ALA A 92 -10.25 -16.82 11.80
C ALA A 92 -8.91 -17.36 11.24
N GLU A 93 -8.95 -18.04 10.08
CA GLU A 93 -7.75 -18.51 9.40
C GLU A 93 -6.85 -17.36 8.94
N LEU A 94 -7.42 -16.30 8.33
CA LEU A 94 -6.66 -15.12 7.91
C LEU A 94 -5.98 -14.42 9.09
N ARG A 95 -6.70 -14.23 10.21
CA ARG A 95 -6.16 -13.62 11.44
C ARG A 95 -5.06 -14.50 12.05
N SER A 96 -5.26 -15.82 12.09
CA SER A 96 -4.25 -16.77 12.59
C SER A 96 -2.99 -16.75 11.72
N ALA A 97 -3.15 -16.71 10.39
CA ALA A 97 -2.02 -16.61 9.46
C ALA A 97 -1.26 -15.29 9.64
N ALA A 98 -1.97 -14.16 9.77
CA ALA A 98 -1.37 -12.85 9.99
C ALA A 98 -0.61 -12.76 11.32
N ALA A 99 -1.10 -13.39 12.39
CA ALA A 99 -0.43 -13.44 13.69
C ALA A 99 0.89 -14.24 13.65
N GLY A 100 1.00 -15.23 12.76
CA GLY A 100 2.22 -16.03 12.57
C GLY A 100 3.31 -15.33 11.76
N ILE A 101 3.03 -14.16 11.15
CA ILE A 101 4.00 -13.44 10.33
C ILE A 101 5.04 -12.78 11.24
N LYS A 102 6.28 -13.28 11.18
CA LYS A 102 7.42 -12.57 11.74
C LYS A 102 7.71 -11.37 10.86
N ILE A 103 7.34 -10.19 11.35
CA ILE A 103 7.69 -8.94 10.69
C ILE A 103 9.18 -8.70 10.92
N ALA A 104 10.00 -9.13 9.97
CA ALA A 104 11.41 -8.76 9.95
C ALA A 104 11.49 -7.24 9.79
N GLU A 105 12.18 -6.56 10.72
CA GLU A 105 12.45 -5.13 10.56
C GLU A 105 13.10 -4.92 9.20
N SER A 106 12.48 -4.06 8.39
CA SER A 106 13.17 -3.55 7.22
C SER A 106 14.25 -2.61 7.73
N PRO A 107 15.46 -2.60 7.16
CA PRO A 107 16.42 -1.57 7.49
C PRO A 107 15.72 -0.22 7.29
N THR A 108 15.60 0.53 8.38
CA THR A 108 15.16 1.92 8.33
C THR A 108 16.03 2.60 7.27
N PRO A 109 15.49 3.44 6.36
CA PRO A 109 16.35 4.35 5.61
C PRO A 109 17.20 5.06 6.65
N ASP A 110 18.50 4.79 6.64
CA ASP A 110 19.35 5.21 7.72
C ASP A 110 19.31 6.74 7.76
N ALA A 111 18.73 7.31 8.81
CA ALA A 111 18.76 8.76 9.01
C ALA A 111 20.20 9.26 9.22
N ARG A 112 21.16 8.34 9.44
CA ARG A 112 22.61 8.55 9.46
C ARG A 112 23.29 8.14 8.16
N ALA A 113 22.56 7.74 7.12
CA ALA A 113 23.14 7.62 5.79
C ALA A 113 23.78 8.98 5.49
N GLU A 114 25.08 8.96 5.21
CA GLU A 114 25.75 10.16 4.76
C GLU A 114 24.93 10.76 3.63
N PRO A 115 24.76 12.10 3.60
CA PRO A 115 24.11 12.76 2.48
C PRO A 115 24.74 12.18 1.21
N PRO A 116 23.94 11.80 0.20
CA PRO A 116 24.52 11.32 -1.04
C PRO A 116 25.59 12.31 -1.49
N ASP A 117 26.76 11.81 -1.91
CA ASP A 117 27.81 12.65 -2.46
C ASP A 117 27.32 13.21 -3.80
N LEU A 118 26.57 14.30 -3.70
CA LEU A 118 25.94 14.96 -4.83
C LEU A 118 27.02 15.80 -5.52
N PRO A 119 27.19 15.64 -6.84
CA PRO A 119 28.02 16.54 -7.61
C PRO A 119 27.67 18.03 -7.36
N PRO A 120 28.66 18.94 -7.42
CA PRO A 120 28.48 20.36 -7.07
C PRO A 120 27.31 21.04 -7.81
N GLU A 121 27.01 20.61 -9.03
CA GLU A 121 25.88 21.11 -9.82
C GLU A 121 24.52 20.77 -9.21
N GLN A 122 24.36 19.57 -8.63
CA GLN A 122 23.12 19.15 -7.99
C GLN A 122 22.90 19.90 -6.67
N ILE A 123 23.97 20.11 -5.89
CA ILE A 123 23.93 20.94 -4.68
C ILE A 123 23.49 22.37 -5.03
N ARG A 124 24.05 22.94 -6.10
CA ARG A 124 23.69 24.29 -6.56
C ARG A 124 22.22 24.37 -7.01
N MET A 125 21.73 23.35 -7.71
CA MET A 125 20.34 23.26 -8.13
C MET A 125 19.38 23.16 -6.95
N LEU A 126 19.65 22.29 -5.97
CA LEU A 126 18.82 22.14 -4.77
C LEU A 126 18.75 23.44 -3.95
N ARG A 127 19.87 24.14 -3.80
CA ARG A 127 19.89 25.46 -3.13
C ARG A 127 19.11 26.52 -3.90
N PHE A 128 19.18 26.50 -5.22
CA PHE A 128 18.41 27.39 -6.06
C PHE A 128 16.90 27.15 -5.90
N LEU A 129 16.47 25.88 -5.97
CA LEU A 129 15.06 25.49 -5.79
C LEU A 129 14.53 25.84 -4.40
N ALA A 130 15.31 25.56 -3.34
CA ALA A 130 14.94 25.96 -1.98
C ALA A 130 14.74 27.47 -1.85
N GLY A 131 15.63 28.26 -2.46
CA GLY A 131 15.51 29.72 -2.47
C GLY A 131 14.34 30.26 -3.32
N LEU A 132 13.74 29.45 -4.21
CA LEU A 132 12.50 29.80 -4.92
C LEU A 132 11.26 29.49 -4.08
N ALA A 133 11.25 28.35 -3.38
CA ALA A 133 10.20 27.96 -2.45
C ALA A 133 10.07 28.98 -1.31
N ASP A 134 11.18 29.44 -0.73
CA ASP A 134 11.21 30.51 0.30
C ASP A 134 10.69 31.86 -0.22
N ARG A 135 10.74 32.08 -1.53
CA ARG A 135 10.21 33.28 -2.18
C ARG A 135 8.72 33.17 -2.56
N GLY A 136 8.06 32.07 -2.20
CA GLY A 136 6.62 31.89 -2.40
C GLY A 136 6.22 31.75 -3.87
N ILE A 137 7.13 31.29 -4.75
CA ILE A 137 6.90 31.15 -6.20
C ILE A 137 6.23 29.79 -6.53
N ASP A 138 5.50 29.20 -5.58
CA ASP A 138 4.76 27.92 -5.78
C ASP A 138 3.25 28.13 -6.00
N LYS A 139 2.83 29.32 -6.46
CA LYS A 139 1.48 29.56 -6.97
C LYS A 139 1.52 30.05 -8.41
N ALA A 140 1.68 29.12 -9.34
CA ALA A 140 1.26 29.26 -10.73
C ALA A 140 0.72 27.92 -11.23
#